data_AF-A0A4Q3KCG2-F1
#
_entry.id   AF-A0A4Q3KCG2-F1
#
_cell.length_a   1.000
_cell.length_b   1.000
_cell.length_c   1.000
_cell.angle_alpha   90.00
_cell.angle_beta   90.00
_cell.angle_gamma   90.00
#
_symmetry.space_group_name_H-M   'P 1'
#
loop_
_entity.id
_entity.type
_entity.pdbx_description
1 polymer ?
#
loop_
_entity_poly.entity_id
_entity_poly.type
_entity_poly.pdbx_seq_one_letter_code
_entity_poly.pdbx_strand_id
1 'polypeptide(L)' 'MARNSNEWTQKIMALVKVGNVAAVTAQIRVAPTVADLKRLQTALAAPGAPAAAKALQAEVAEQIVVLSAPRLHRSP' A
#
# COMPACT_ATOMS: atom_id res chain seq x y z
N MET A 1 -3.42 11.64 -18.09
CA MET A 1 -3.83 12.08 -16.73
C MET A 1 -2.73 11.69 -15.76
N ALA A 2 -1.91 12.65 -15.31
CA ALA A 2 -0.89 12.38 -14.29
C ALA A 2 -1.62 12.19 -12.96
N ARG A 3 -1.78 10.93 -12.53
CA ARG A 3 -2.36 10.63 -11.22
C ARG A 3 -1.42 11.22 -10.18
N ASN A 4 -1.92 12.18 -9.41
CA ASN A 4 -1.08 12.89 -8.46
C ASN A 4 -0.48 11.83 -7.52
N SER A 5 0.86 11.71 -7.50
CA SER A 5 1.57 10.56 -6.91
C SER A 5 1.29 10.36 -5.40
N ASN A 6 0.64 11.32 -4.77
CA ASN A 6 0.25 11.27 -3.36
C ASN A 6 -1.25 10.97 -3.14
N GLU A 7 -2.10 11.12 -4.16
CA GLU A 7 -3.56 10.98 -4.02
C GLU A 7 -3.96 9.55 -3.66
N TRP A 8 -3.28 8.54 -4.23
CA TRP A 8 -3.55 7.15 -3.90
C TRP A 8 -3.24 6.87 -2.43
N THR A 9 -2.06 7.24 -1.94
CA THR A 9 -1.66 7.03 -0.54
C THR A 9 -2.62 7.71 0.43
N GLN A 10 -3.04 8.94 0.12
CA GLN A 10 -4.01 9.67 0.95
C GLN A 10 -5.37 8.96 1.03
N LYS A 11 -5.89 8.45 -0.10
CA LYS A 11 -7.14 7.67 -0.12
C LYS A 11 -7.04 6.41 0.72
N ILE A 12 -5.92 5.69 0.63
CA ILE A 12 -5.73 4.48 1.44
C ILE A 12 -5.62 4.82 2.92
N MET A 13 -4.87 5.85 3.30
CA MET A 13 -4.80 6.30 4.69
C MET A 13 -6.16 6.73 5.25
N ALA A 14 -7.06 7.27 4.43
CA ALA A 14 -8.44 7.54 4.85
C ALA A 14 -9.19 6.25 5.18
N LEU A 15 -9.06 5.19 4.37
CA LEU A 15 -9.65 3.88 4.65
C LEU A 15 -9.06 3.23 5.91
N VAL A 16 -7.75 3.39 6.13
CA VAL A 16 -7.07 2.91 7.35
C VAL A 16 -7.65 3.56 8.60
N LYS A 17 -7.92 4.88 8.55
CA LYS A 17 -8.55 5.62 9.66
C LYS A 17 -9.97 5.17 9.96
N VAL A 18 -10.73 4.81 8.92
CA VAL A 18 -12.09 4.26 9.07
C VAL A 18 -12.08 2.82 9.60
N GLY A 19 -10.91 2.14 9.58
CA GLY A 19 -10.76 0.79 10.10
C GLY A 19 -11.19 -0.32 9.15
N ASN A 20 -11.44 -0.01 7.86
CA ASN A 20 -11.80 -1.01 6.86
C ASN A 20 -10.55 -1.74 6.33
N VAL A 21 -10.01 -2.64 7.16
CA VAL A 21 -8.77 -3.37 6.86
C VAL A 21 -8.89 -4.19 5.57
N ALA A 22 -10.02 -4.85 5.33
CA ALA A 22 -10.24 -5.66 4.14
C ALA A 22 -10.14 -4.82 2.84
N ALA A 23 -10.77 -3.64 2.81
CA ALA A 23 -10.66 -2.74 1.68
C ALA A 23 -9.23 -2.23 1.49
N VAL A 24 -8.52 -1.91 2.57
CA VAL A 24 -7.12 -1.47 2.50
C VAL A 24 -6.23 -2.58 1.92
N THR A 25 -6.35 -3.81 2.40
CA THR A 25 -5.60 -4.97 1.89
C THR A 25 -5.86 -5.18 0.40
N ALA A 26 -7.13 -5.11 -0.04
CA ALA A 26 -7.47 -5.23 -1.46
C ALA A 26 -6.79 -4.13 -2.30
N GLN A 27 -6.76 -2.90 -1.80
CA GLN A 27 -6.11 -1.78 -2.50
C GLN A 27 -4.58 -1.91 -2.56
N ILE A 28 -3.94 -2.42 -1.50
CA ILE A 28 -2.50 -2.69 -1.48
C ILE A 28 -2.13 -3.65 -2.61
N ARG A 29 -2.88 -4.75 -2.78
CA ARG A 29 -2.61 -5.77 -3.82
C ARG A 29 -2.70 -5.25 -5.24
N VAL A 30 -3.54 -4.24 -5.48
CA VAL A 30 -3.71 -3.60 -6.80
C VAL A 30 -2.97 -2.26 -6.89
N ALA A 31 -1.97 -2.03 -6.06
CA ALA A 31 -1.23 -0.78 -6.04
C ALA A 31 -0.63 -0.46 -7.44
N PRO A 32 -0.70 0.80 -7.91
CA PRO A 32 -0.27 1.15 -9.26
C PRO A 32 1.24 1.05 -9.45
N THR A 33 2.02 1.44 -8.43
CA THR A 33 3.47 1.51 -8.48
C THR A 33 4.13 1.12 -7.16
N VAL A 34 5.39 0.70 -7.23
CA VAL A 34 6.24 0.48 -6.03
C VAL A 34 6.44 1.79 -5.25
N ALA A 35 6.47 2.94 -5.93
CA ALA A 35 6.62 4.23 -5.27
C ALA A 35 5.42 4.57 -4.37
N ASP A 36 4.20 4.24 -4.81
CA ASP A 36 2.98 4.43 -4.03
C ASP A 36 2.98 3.55 -2.77
N LEU A 37 3.41 2.30 -2.89
CA LEU A 37 3.57 1.38 -1.75
C LEU A 37 4.62 1.87 -0.76
N LYS A 38 5.76 2.39 -1.22
CA LYS A 38 6.79 2.97 -0.33
C LYS A 38 6.26 4.18 0.44
N ARG A 39 5.52 5.08 -0.22
CA ARG A 39 4.86 6.22 0.46
C ARG A 39 3.86 5.75 1.50
N LEU A 40 3.05 4.74 1.18
CA LEU A 40 2.10 4.15 2.12
C LEU A 40 2.81 3.49 3.31
N GLN A 41 3.91 2.77 3.07
CA GLN A 41 4.72 2.18 4.14
C GLN A 41 5.21 3.24 5.13
N THR A 42 5.74 4.36 4.63
CA THR A 42 6.15 5.50 5.47
C THR A 42 4.97 6.08 6.25
N ALA A 43 3.82 6.25 5.61
CA ALA A 43 2.62 6.79 6.26
C ALA A 43 2.07 5.87 7.35
N LEU A 44 2.11 4.55 7.16
CA LEU A 44 1.69 3.55 8.16
C LEU A 44 2.69 3.45 9.33
N ALA A 45 3.96 3.81 9.13
CA ALA A 45 4.98 3.84 10.16
C ALA A 45 5.01 5.17 10.96
N ALA A 46 4.22 6.16 10.55
CA ALA A 46 4.18 7.44 11.23
C ALA A 46 3.63 7.31 12.67
N PRO A 47 4.15 8.10 13.63
CA PRO A 47 3.59 8.16 14.97
C PRO A 47 2.09 8.49 14.94
N GLY A 48 1.29 7.79 15.76
CA GLY A 48 -0.17 7.97 15.80
C GLY A 48 -0.94 7.19 14.72
N ALA A 49 -0.28 6.32 13.96
CA ALA A 49 -0.97 5.40 13.06
C ALA A 49 -1.89 4.43 13.84
N PRO A 50 -3.06 4.05 13.29
CA PRO A 50 -3.98 3.12 13.95
C PRO A 50 -3.35 1.76 14.22
N ALA A 51 -3.83 1.01 15.22
CA ALA A 51 -3.29 -0.31 15.57
C ALA A 51 -3.25 -1.30 14.39
N ALA A 52 -4.22 -1.21 13.47
CA ALA A 52 -4.27 -2.01 12.24
C ALA A 52 -3.10 -1.74 11.28
N ALA A 53 -2.39 -0.62 11.43
CA ALA A 53 -1.27 -0.25 10.55
C ALA A 53 -0.14 -1.30 10.57
N LYS A 54 0.10 -1.95 11.71
CA LYS A 54 1.14 -2.98 11.82
C LYS A 54 0.86 -4.21 10.95
N ALA A 55 -0.40 -4.66 10.91
CA ALA A 55 -0.80 -5.76 10.03
C ALA A 55 -0.69 -5.38 8.55
N LEU A 56 -1.08 -4.14 8.22
CA LEU A 56 -1.01 -3.61 6.85
C LEU A 56 0.43 -3.40 6.35
N GLN A 57 1.38 -3.09 7.24
CA GLN A 57 2.79 -2.95 6.88
C GLN A 57 3.38 -4.25 6.32
N ALA A 58 2.98 -5.41 6.84
CA ALA A 58 3.44 -6.71 6.33
C ALA A 58 2.96 -6.93 4.88
N GLU A 59 1.68 -6.69 4.61
CA GLU A 59 1.10 -6.79 3.26
C GLU A 59 1.78 -5.81 2.28
N VAL A 60 2.04 -4.57 2.72
CA VAL A 60 2.76 -3.59 1.88
C VAL A 60 4.17 -4.06 1.55
N ALA A 61 4.89 -4.62 2.52
CA ALA A 61 6.26 -5.12 2.30
C ALA A 61 6.27 -6.28 1.30
N GLU A 62 5.35 -7.24 1.43
CA GLU A 62 5.20 -8.35 0.48
C GLU A 62 4.88 -7.85 -0.93
N GLN A 63 3.92 -6.93 -1.06
CA GLN A 63 3.53 -6.42 -2.36
C GLN A 63 4.66 -5.62 -3.05
N ILE A 64 5.52 -4.94 -2.29
CA ILE A 64 6.73 -4.30 -2.84
C ILE A 64 7.64 -5.34 -3.48
N VAL A 65 7.87 -6.49 -2.84
CA VAL A 65 8.67 -7.59 -3.41
C VAL A 65 8.02 -8.10 -4.69
N VAL A 66 6.71 -8.39 -4.65
CA VAL A 66 5.95 -8.88 -5.80
C VAL A 66 6.05 -7.92 -6.99
N LEU A 67 5.84 -6.62 -6.78
CA LEU A 67 5.90 -5.62 -7.85
C LEU A 67 7.32 -5.35 -8.35
N SER A 68 8.34 -5.54 -7.50
CA SER A 68 9.74 -5.35 -7.86
C SER A 68 10.36 -6.57 -8.56
N ALA A 69 9.75 -7.75 -8.45
CA ALA A 69 10.26 -8.97 -9.08
C ALA A 69 10.28 -8.84 -10.62
N PRO A 70 11.34 -9.33 -11.32
CA PRO A 70 11.42 -9.31 -12.77
C PRO A 70 10.18 -9.94 -13.41
N ARG A 71 9.57 -9.27 -14.40
CA ARG A 71 8.33 -9.73 -15.05
C ARG A 71 8.47 -11.10 -15.73
N LEU A 72 9.69 -11.57 -15.96
CA LEU A 72 10.01 -12.94 -16.41
C LEU A 72 9.49 -14.03 -15.45
N HIS A 73 9.35 -13.76 -14.15
CA HIS A 73 8.76 -14.70 -13.18
C HIS A 73 7.22 -14.64 -13.10
N ARG A 74 6.58 -13.77 -13.90
CA ARG A 74 5.11 -13.60 -13.93
C ARG A 74 4.50 -14.15 -15.22
N SER A 75 5.10 -15.19 -15.80
CA SER A 75 4.50 -15.96 -16.90
C SER A 75 3.40 -16.87 -16.33
N PRO A 76 2.20 -16.90 -16.95
CA PRO A 76 1.05 -17.68 -16.46
C PRO A 76 1.27 -19.19 -16.50
#